data_AF-A0A0S8JER6-F1
#
_entry.id   AF-A0A0S8JER6-F1
#
_cell.length_a   1.000
_cell.length_b   1.000
_cell.length_c   1.000
_cell.angle_alpha   90.00
_cell.angle_beta   90.00
_cell.angle_gamma   90.00
#
_symmetry.space_group_name_H-M   'P 1'
#
loop_
_entity.id
_entity.type
_entity.pdbx_description
1 polymer ?
#
loop_
_entity_poly.entity_id
_entity_poly.type
_entity_poly.pdbx_seq_one_letter_code
_entity_poly.pdbx_strand_id
1 'polypeptide(L)'
;SGFDARCYGKIINLGSDRPVTVNHIAKLVLNAFDSDLKPINHPHRPFEVDVAYSDISRARSLLDFEPKADLETEVQKMVDWAKQKGPQELRHYPREDFEITKKVPKAWL
;
A
#
# COMPACT_ATOMS: atom_id res chain seq x y z
N SER A 1 6.92 28.57 10.90
CA SER A 1 7.83 27.63 11.60
C SER A 1 7.18 26.25 11.58
N GLY A 2 7.95 25.17 11.54
CA GLY A 2 7.43 23.79 11.55
C GLY A 2 7.20 23.20 12.95
N PHE A 3 7.24 24.03 14.00
CA PHE A 3 7.09 23.61 15.40
C PHE A 3 5.74 24.07 15.95
N ASP A 4 4.95 23.11 16.42
CA ASP A 4 3.67 23.34 17.09
C ASP A 4 3.64 22.59 18.42
N ALA A 5 3.53 23.34 19.53
CA ALA A 5 3.50 22.78 20.88
C ALA A 5 2.30 21.84 21.09
N ARG A 6 1.19 22.01 20.36
CA ARG A 6 0.00 21.15 20.43
C ARG A 6 0.30 19.71 20.00
N CYS A 7 1.30 19.53 19.13
CA CYS A 7 1.73 18.23 18.61
C CYS A 7 2.76 17.53 19.50
N TYR A 8 3.37 18.21 20.47
CA TYR A 8 4.44 17.65 21.29
C TYR A 8 3.96 16.42 22.08
N GLY A 9 4.70 15.30 21.95
CA GLY A 9 4.38 14.04 22.63
C GLY A 9 3.13 13.32 22.11
N LYS A 10 2.57 13.71 20.96
CA LYS A 10 1.38 13.08 20.37
C LYS A 10 1.77 12.06 19.32
N ILE A 11 1.11 10.90 19.35
CA ILE A 11 1.15 9.91 18.25
C ILE A 11 0.09 10.32 17.24
N ILE A 12 0.45 10.54 15.98
CA ILE A 12 -0.49 10.99 14.94
C ILE A 12 -0.44 9.99 13.78
N ASN A 13 -1.58 9.37 13.47
CA ASN A 13 -1.69 8.50 12.31
C ASN A 13 -1.79 9.37 11.05
N LEU A 14 -0.99 9.03 10.03
CA LEU A 14 -1.08 9.61 8.70
C LEU A 14 -1.43 8.50 7.72
N GLY A 15 -2.50 8.71 6.96
CA GLY A 15 -3.00 7.69 6.05
C GLY A 15 -4.39 8.07 5.52
N SER A 16 -5.04 7.07 4.95
CA SER A 16 -6.42 7.16 4.48
C SER A 16 -7.38 6.62 5.55
N ASP A 17 -8.47 7.33 5.77
CA ASP A 17 -9.65 6.84 6.50
C ASP A 17 -10.66 6.15 5.60
N ARG A 18 -10.37 6.06 4.28
CA ARG A 18 -11.19 5.35 3.30
C ARG A 18 -10.61 3.95 3.07
N PRO A 19 -11.26 2.89 3.55
CA PRO A 19 -10.82 1.52 3.30
C PRO A 19 -11.06 1.14 1.83
N VAL A 20 -10.11 0.40 1.25
CA VAL A 20 -10.17 -0.07 -0.14
C VAL A 20 -9.72 -1.52 -0.20
N THR A 21 -10.40 -2.34 -1.01
CA THR A 21 -10.06 -3.76 -1.16
C THR A 21 -8.88 -3.98 -2.11
N VAL A 22 -8.09 -5.04 -1.87
CA VAL A 22 -7.02 -5.46 -2.79
C VAL A 22 -7.54 -5.73 -4.20
N ASN A 23 -8.75 -6.30 -4.33
CA ASN A 23 -9.38 -6.55 -5.63
C ASN A 23 -9.71 -5.27 -6.40
N HIS A 24 -10.10 -4.20 -5.70
CA HIS A 24 -10.33 -2.91 -6.34
C HIS A 24 -9.01 -2.31 -6.84
N ILE A 25 -7.96 -2.32 -6.01
CA ILE A 25 -6.62 -1.84 -6.40
C ILE A 25 -6.10 -2.63 -7.61
N ALA A 26 -6.23 -3.96 -7.61
CA ALA A 26 -5.79 -4.80 -8.72
C ALA A 26 -6.50 -4.42 -10.04
N LYS A 27 -7.80 -4.14 -10.00
CA LYS A 27 -8.55 -3.65 -11.18
C LYS A 27 -8.06 -2.27 -11.64
N LEU A 28 -7.81 -1.33 -10.72
CA LEU A 28 -7.28 -0.01 -11.07
C LEU A 28 -5.94 -0.12 -11.79
N VAL A 29 -5.04 -0.97 -11.30
CA VAL A 29 -3.73 -1.20 -11.92
C VAL A 29 -3.89 -1.83 -13.32
N LEU A 30 -4.71 -2.86 -13.47
CA LEU A 30 -4.96 -3.50 -14.77
C LEU A 30 -5.50 -2.51 -15.80
N ASN A 31 -6.47 -1.68 -15.39
CA ASN A 31 -7.05 -0.65 -16.25
C ASN A 31 -6.01 0.42 -16.64
N ALA A 32 -5.19 0.89 -15.70
CA ALA A 32 -4.15 1.89 -15.96
C ALA A 32 -3.04 1.38 -16.90
N PHE A 33 -2.82 0.06 -16.93
CA PHE A 33 -1.94 -0.62 -17.88
C PHE A 33 -2.61 -1.01 -19.20
N ASP A 34 -3.91 -0.79 -19.36
CA ASP A 34 -4.69 -1.28 -20.51
C ASP A 34 -4.52 -2.79 -20.72
N SER A 35 -4.69 -3.57 -19.65
CA SER A 35 -4.41 -5.00 -19.60
C SER A 35 -5.67 -5.83 -19.37
N ASP A 36 -5.86 -6.86 -20.20
CA ASP A 36 -6.94 -7.86 -20.06
C ASP A 36 -6.60 -9.01 -19.09
N LEU A 37 -5.48 -8.92 -18.36
CA LEU A 37 -5.10 -9.91 -17.37
C LEU A 37 -6.09 -9.95 -16.21
N LYS A 38 -6.09 -11.07 -15.48
CA LYS A 38 -6.98 -11.27 -14.33
C LYS A 38 -6.16 -11.46 -13.05
N PRO A 39 -6.56 -10.87 -11.92
CA PRO A 39 -5.91 -11.12 -10.63
C PRO A 39 -5.97 -12.60 -10.29
N ILE A 40 -4.85 -13.16 -9.84
CA ILE A 40 -4.77 -14.54 -9.33
C ILE A 40 -4.85 -14.48 -7.81
N ASN A 41 -5.85 -15.17 -7.24
CA ASN A 41 -6.00 -15.24 -5.80
C ASN A 41 -5.09 -16.32 -5.21
N HIS A 42 -4.23 -15.91 -4.28
CA HIS A 42 -3.41 -16.82 -3.49
C HIS A 42 -4.07 -17.13 -2.14
N PRO A 43 -3.69 -18.24 -1.48
CA PRO A 43 -4.11 -18.50 -0.11
C PRO A 43 -3.77 -17.34 0.83
N HIS A 44 -4.60 -17.17 1.86
CA HIS A 44 -4.39 -16.15 2.90
C HIS A 44 -2.97 -16.23 3.50
N ARG A 45 -2.32 -15.08 3.66
CA ARG A 45 -0.97 -15.02 4.23
C ARG A 45 -1.06 -15.20 5.74
N PRO A 46 -0.28 -16.12 6.35
CA PRO A 46 -0.28 -16.29 7.79
C PRO A 46 -0.02 -14.96 8.51
N PHE A 47 -0.85 -14.64 9.50
CA PHE A 47 -0.76 -13.43 10.32
C PHE A 47 -1.05 -12.11 9.59
N GLU A 48 -1.64 -12.15 8.40
CA GLU A 48 -2.08 -10.93 7.72
C GLU A 48 -3.30 -10.30 8.40
N VAL A 49 -3.34 -8.97 8.47
CA VAL A 49 -4.49 -8.20 8.93
C VAL A 49 -5.45 -7.99 7.76
N ASP A 50 -6.72 -8.37 7.93
CA ASP A 50 -7.71 -8.29 6.84
C ASP A 50 -8.19 -6.85 6.57
N VAL A 51 -8.28 -6.01 7.62
CA VAL A 51 -8.78 -4.64 7.53
C VAL A 51 -7.81 -3.70 8.25
N ALA A 52 -7.21 -2.79 7.49
CA ALA A 52 -6.34 -1.75 8.00
C ALA A 52 -6.72 -0.40 7.38
N TYR A 53 -7.11 0.55 8.22
CA TYR A 53 -7.33 1.96 7.86
C TYR A 53 -6.91 2.84 9.03
N SER A 54 -6.66 4.12 8.76
CA SER A 54 -6.17 5.07 9.76
C SER A 54 -7.32 5.88 10.36
N ASP A 55 -7.43 5.90 11.69
CA ASP A 55 -8.12 7.01 12.36
C ASP A 55 -7.23 8.25 12.30
N ILE A 56 -7.64 9.22 11.49
CA ILE A 56 -6.92 10.48 11.24
C ILE A 56 -7.55 11.69 11.96
N SER A 57 -8.45 11.47 12.92
CA SER A 57 -9.08 12.55 13.71
C SER A 57 -8.06 13.50 14.35
N ARG A 58 -6.95 12.96 14.84
CA ARG A 58 -5.85 13.75 15.42
C ARG A 58 -5.05 14.51 14.37
N ALA A 59 -4.84 13.94 13.19
CA ALA A 59 -4.16 14.64 12.10
C ALA A 59 -5.00 15.82 11.59
N ARG A 60 -6.31 15.62 11.41
CA ARG A 60 -7.26 16.69 11.05
C ARG A 60 -7.25 17.83 12.06
N SER A 61 -7.33 17.51 13.35
CA SER A 61 -7.44 18.53 14.40
C SER A 61 -6.14 19.27 14.73
N LEU A 62 -4.99 18.60 14.65
CA LEU A 62 -3.71 19.21 15.04
C LEU A 62 -2.92 19.78 13.87
N LEU A 63 -3.05 19.19 12.68
CA LEU A 63 -2.24 19.51 11.51
C LEU A 63 -3.05 20.11 10.36
N ASP A 64 -4.36 20.28 10.52
CA ASP A 64 -5.29 20.63 9.44
C ASP A 64 -5.11 19.70 8.21
N PHE A 65 -4.76 18.44 8.48
CA PHE A 65 -4.48 17.43 7.47
C PHE A 65 -5.78 16.88 6.89
N GLU A 66 -5.88 16.83 5.56
CA GLU A 66 -6.91 16.08 4.84
C GLU A 66 -6.25 15.30 3.69
N PRO A 67 -6.58 14.01 3.51
CA PRO A 67 -6.18 13.26 2.32
C PRO A 67 -6.75 13.92 1.06
N LYS A 68 -5.86 14.45 0.20
CA LYS A 68 -6.23 15.07 -1.08
C LYS A 68 -6.00 14.15 -2.28
N ALA A 69 -5.34 13.02 -2.04
CA ALA A 69 -5.01 12.04 -3.05
C ALA A 69 -6.26 11.23 -3.42
N ASP A 70 -6.61 11.28 -4.69
CA ASP A 70 -7.59 10.39 -5.31
C ASP A 70 -6.89 9.09 -5.73
N LEU A 71 -7.41 7.93 -5.32
CA LEU A 71 -6.69 6.66 -5.46
C LEU A 71 -6.44 6.33 -6.92
N GLU A 72 -7.45 6.48 -7.77
CA GLU A 72 -7.40 6.26 -9.21
C GLU A 72 -6.33 7.13 -9.87
N THR A 73 -6.32 8.42 -9.53
CA THR A 73 -5.34 9.38 -10.01
C THR A 73 -3.91 9.02 -9.57
N GLU A 74 -3.71 8.66 -8.31
CA GLU A 74 -2.38 8.31 -7.80
C GLU A 74 -1.88 6.96 -8.35
N VAL A 75 -2.77 5.98 -8.55
CA VAL A 75 -2.42 4.72 -9.22
C VAL A 75 -1.96 4.99 -10.65
N GLN A 76 -2.65 5.85 -11.40
CA GLN A 76 -2.24 6.20 -12.76
C GLN A 76 -0.82 6.80 -12.79
N LYS A 77 -0.52 7.75 -11.89
CA LYS A 77 0.82 8.35 -11.77
C LYS A 77 1.89 7.30 -11.49
N MET A 78 1.59 6.32 -10.63
CA MET A 78 2.52 5.23 -10.31
C MET A 78 2.75 4.31 -11.50
N VAL A 79 1.69 4.01 -12.28
CA VAL A 79 1.79 3.23 -13.52
C VAL A 79 2.60 3.97 -14.58
N ASP A 80 2.39 5.28 -14.75
CA ASP A 80 3.14 6.10 -15.70
C ASP A 80 4.64 6.12 -15.35
N TRP A 81 4.96 6.26 -14.06
CA TRP A 81 6.33 6.13 -13.57
C TRP A 81 6.91 4.73 -13.83
N ALA A 82 6.15 3.66 -13.57
CA ALA A 82 6.59 2.29 -13.80
C ALA A 82 6.85 2.01 -15.29
N LYS A 83 6.00 2.53 -16.19
CA LYS A 83 6.20 2.47 -17.65
C LYS A 83 7.50 3.15 -18.09
N GLN A 84 7.86 4.28 -17.47
CA GLN A 84 9.14 4.96 -17.74
C GLN A 84 10.35 4.16 -17.26
N LYS A 85 10.22 3.46 -16.12
CA LYS A 85 11.29 2.60 -15.59
C LYS A 85 11.49 1.31 -16.40
N GLY A 86 10.41 0.80 -17.00
CA GLY A 86 10.42 -0.45 -17.74
C GLY A 86 10.47 -1.69 -16.82
N PRO A 87 10.37 -2.90 -17.41
CA PRO A 87 10.40 -4.15 -16.66
C PRO A 87 11.72 -4.28 -15.89
N GLN A 88 11.63 -4.74 -14.64
CA GLN A 88 12.78 -5.03 -13.79
C GLN A 88 12.95 -6.55 -13.70
N GLU A 89 14.19 -7.03 -13.59
CA GLU A 89 14.41 -8.44 -13.31
C GLU A 89 13.86 -8.79 -11.93
N LEU A 90 13.11 -9.90 -11.86
CA LEU A 90 12.60 -10.42 -10.60
C LEU A 90 13.77 -10.92 -9.76
N ARG A 91 14.00 -10.27 -8.62
CA ARG A 91 14.99 -10.74 -7.66
C ARG A 91 14.41 -11.89 -6.86
N HIS A 92 14.85 -13.10 -7.18
CA HIS A 92 14.58 -14.28 -6.37
C HIS A 92 15.55 -14.32 -5.18
N TYR A 93 15.00 -14.42 -3.98
CA TYR A 93 15.77 -14.62 -2.77
C TYR A 93 15.78 -16.12 -2.45
N PRO A 94 16.96 -16.75 -2.27
CA PRO A 94 17.01 -18.13 -1.83
C PRO A 94 16.35 -18.24 -0.44
N ARG A 95 15.68 -19.37 -0.19
CA ARG A 95 14.98 -19.62 1.08
C ARG A 95 15.90 -19.46 2.30
N GLU A 96 17.19 -19.70 2.11
CA GLU A 96 18.24 -19.61 3.12
C GLU A 96 18.43 -18.17 3.64
N ASP A 97 18.05 -17.18 2.85
CA ASP A 97 18.10 -15.76 3.22
C ASP A 97 16.88 -15.31 4.04
N PHE A 98 15.86 -16.16 4.20
CA PHE A 98 14.67 -15.80 4.98
C PHE A 98 14.90 -16.01 6.48
N GLU A 99 14.78 -14.93 7.25
CA GLU A 99 14.77 -14.98 8.72
C GLU A 99 13.60 -15.80 9.29
N ILE A 100 12.50 -15.90 8.51
CA ILE A 100 11.31 -16.66 8.87
C ILE A 100 11.42 -18.08 8.29
N THR A 101 11.52 -19.08 9.15
CA THR A 101 11.67 -20.49 8.75
C THR A 101 10.38 -21.30 8.83
N LYS A 102 9.36 -20.79 9.53
CA LYS A 102 8.04 -21.43 9.73
C LYS A 102 6.94 -20.59 9.08
N LYS A 103 5.94 -21.24 8.48
CA LYS A 103 4.78 -20.59 7.82
C LYS A 103 5.16 -19.54 6.76
N VAL A 104 6.29 -19.75 6.06
CA VAL A 104 6.69 -18.91 4.92
C VAL A 104 5.57 -18.93 3.87
N PRO A 105 5.09 -17.77 3.40
CA PRO A 105 4.11 -17.72 2.32
C PRO A 105 4.61 -18.45 1.07
N LYS A 106 3.78 -19.33 0.51
CA LYS A 106 4.16 -20.10 -0.69
C LYS A 106 4.50 -19.22 -1.88
N ALA A 107 3.92 -18.04 -1.98
CA ALA A 107 4.17 -17.08 -3.06
C ALA A 107 5.55 -16.41 -2.98
N TRP A 108 6.32 -16.63 -1.90
CA TRP A 108 7.69 -16.14 -1.75
C TRP A 108 8.76 -17.18 -2.10
N LEU A 109 8.34 -18.44 -2.33
CA LEU A 109 9.19 -19.55 -2.77
C LEU A 109 9.08 -19.69 -4.29
#